data_AF-A0A396IMA7-F1
#
_entry.id   AF-A0A396IMA7-F1
#
_cell.length_a   1.000
_cell.length_b   1.000
_cell.length_c   1.000
_cell.angle_alpha   90.00
_cell.angle_beta   90.00
_cell.angle_gamma   90.00
#
_symmetry.space_group_name_H-M   'P 1'
#
loop_
_entity.id
_entity.type
_entity.pdbx_description
1 polymer ?
#
loop_
_entity_poly.entity_id
_entity_poly.type
_entity_poly.pdbx_seq_one_letter_code
_entity_poly.pdbx_strand_id
1 'polypeptide(L)'
;MLFLNFDNSTTVQATVASNYATKPSPSLVVESQRRDHLTAKDGDLHSQIMLLNGNILSVNSAGDIPPLNPIYVDSSKPITLDPLSIVFVQIQDTAITICS
;
A
#
# COMPACT_ATOMS: atom_id res chain seq x y z
N MET A 1 -7.00 -2.83 -2.66
CA MET A 1 -6.56 -2.53 -4.05
C MET A 1 -5.11 -2.95 -4.21
N LEU A 2 -4.70 -3.34 -5.41
CA LEU A 2 -3.31 -3.70 -5.75
C LEU A 2 -2.87 -2.85 -6.94
N PHE A 3 -1.69 -2.25 -6.84
CA PHE A 3 -1.08 -1.46 -7.90
C PHE A 3 0.29 -2.03 -8.23
N LEU A 4 0.63 -2.08 -9.51
CA LEU A 4 1.93 -2.52 -10.01
C LEU A 4 2.51 -1.43 -10.91
N ASN A 5 3.76 -1.05 -10.66
CA ASN A 5 4.52 -0.18 -11.54
C ASN A 5 5.61 -1.00 -12.23
N PHE A 6 5.45 -1.21 -13.54
CA PHE A 6 6.41 -1.94 -14.36
C PHE A 6 7.45 -1.02 -15.03
N ASP A 7 7.36 0.29 -14.83
CA ASP A 7 8.38 1.22 -15.31
C ASP A 7 9.64 1.10 -14.46
N ASN A 8 10.81 1.13 -15.12
CA ASN A 8 12.10 0.94 -14.46
C ASN A 8 12.77 2.25 -14.02
N SER A 9 12.14 3.40 -14.27
CA SER A 9 12.72 4.72 -14.05
C SER A 9 11.75 5.73 -13.44
N THR A 10 10.46 5.48 -13.55
CA THR A 10 9.41 6.47 -13.26
C THR A 10 8.67 6.09 -12.00
N THR A 11 8.63 7.01 -11.04
CA THR A 11 7.68 6.96 -9.93
C THR A 11 6.31 7.41 -10.40
N VAL A 12 5.27 6.62 -10.12
CA VAL A 12 3.88 6.92 -10.49
C VAL A 12 3.10 7.34 -9.25
N GLN A 13 2.21 8.32 -9.39
CA GLN A 13 1.28 8.74 -8.34
C GLN A 13 -0.15 8.37 -8.75
N ALA A 14 -0.84 7.63 -7.91
CA ALA A 14 -2.24 7.24 -8.12
C ALA A 14 -3.13 7.89 -7.06
N THR A 15 -4.25 8.47 -7.48
CA THR A 15 -5.25 9.05 -6.57
C THR A 15 -6.55 8.27 -6.71
N VAL A 16 -7.16 7.93 -5.58
CA VAL A 16 -8.46 7.26 -5.57
C VAL A 16 -9.54 8.31 -5.35
N ALA A 17 -10.45 8.44 -6.31
CA ALA A 17 -11.64 9.27 -6.17
C ALA A 17 -12.82 8.40 -5.72
N SER A 18 -13.49 8.79 -4.64
CA SER A 18 -14.78 8.22 -4.24
C SER A 18 -15.90 9.13 -4.72
N ASN A 19 -16.84 8.59 -5.49
CA ASN A 19 -18.00 9.32 -5.98
C ASN A 19 -19.23 9.17 -5.07
N TYR A 20 -19.09 8.45 -3.95
CA TYR A 20 -20.14 8.36 -2.95
C TYR A 20 -20.23 9.68 -2.21
N ALA A 21 -21.41 10.31 -2.22
CA ALA A 21 -21.65 11.56 -1.54
C ALA A 21 -21.49 11.37 -0.03
N THR A 22 -20.30 11.65 0.50
CA THR A 22 -20.06 11.71 1.94
C THR A 22 -20.94 12.82 2.51
N LYS A 23 -21.93 12.48 3.35
CA LYS A 23 -22.35 13.46 4.36
C LYS A 23 -21.10 13.72 5.20
N PRO A 24 -20.64 14.98 5.35
CA PRO A 24 -19.51 15.24 6.22
C PRO A 24 -19.90 14.81 7.62
N SER A 25 -19.30 13.71 8.09
CA SER A 25 -19.32 13.38 9.51
C SER A 25 -18.62 14.52 10.25
N PRO A 26 -19.23 15.13 11.28
CA PRO A 26 -18.68 16.28 11.98
C PRO A 26 -17.42 15.97 12.80
N SER A 27 -17.00 14.70 12.85
CA SER A 27 -15.68 14.30 13.33
C SER A 27 -14.70 14.34 12.16
N LEU A 28 -13.68 15.20 12.28
CA LEU A 28 -12.42 15.18 11.51
C LEU A 28 -11.72 13.83 11.70
N VAL A 29 -12.29 12.75 11.17
CA VAL A 29 -11.57 11.50 10.98
C VAL A 29 -10.80 11.72 9.70
N VAL A 30 -9.52 12.08 9.82
CA VAL A 30 -8.59 11.91 8.70
C VAL A 30 -8.61 10.42 8.41
N GLU A 31 -9.36 10.02 7.39
CA GLU A 31 -9.39 8.63 6.97
C GLU A 31 -7.95 8.22 6.65
N SER A 32 -7.48 7.15 7.30
CA SER A 32 -6.14 6.63 7.08
C SER A 32 -6.21 5.45 6.12
N GLN A 33 -5.39 5.48 5.08
CA GLN A 33 -5.15 4.35 4.19
C GLN A 33 -3.97 3.55 4.71
N ARG A 34 -4.16 2.25 4.81
CA ARG A 34 -3.09 1.30 5.08
C ARG A 34 -2.40 0.95 3.76
N ARG A 35 -1.07 1.05 3.71
CA ARG A 35 -0.26 0.72 2.54
C ARG A 35 0.87 -0.23 2.89
N ASP A 36 1.13 -1.17 1.99
CA ASP A 36 2.21 -2.14 2.08
C ASP A 36 2.98 -2.10 0.74
N HIS A 37 4.18 -1.52 0.75
CA HIS A 37 5.03 -1.37 -0.43
C HIS A 37 6.00 -2.54 -0.49
N LEU A 38 6.00 -3.26 -1.60
CA LEU A 38 6.91 -4.35 -1.89
C LEU A 38 7.88 -3.96 -3.00
N THR A 39 9.17 -4.12 -2.72
CA THR A 39 10.25 -3.95 -3.70
C THR A 39 11.21 -5.12 -3.63
N ALA A 40 11.87 -5.42 -4.75
CA ALA A 40 12.95 -6.37 -4.74
C ALA A 40 14.19 -5.77 -4.05
N LYS A 41 14.94 -6.58 -3.31
CA LYS A 41 16.18 -6.12 -2.66
C LYS A 41 17.12 -5.53 -3.71
N ASP A 42 17.67 -4.36 -3.39
CA ASP A 42 18.61 -3.61 -4.24
C ASP A 42 18.03 -3.23 -5.63
N GLY A 43 16.71 -3.31 -5.82
CA GLY A 43 16.05 -3.09 -7.11
C GLY A 43 16.27 -4.22 -8.12
N ASP A 44 16.86 -5.34 -7.73
CA ASP A 44 17.13 -6.48 -8.60
C ASP A 44 15.90 -7.41 -8.68
N LEU A 45 15.22 -7.41 -9.82
CA LEU A 45 14.04 -8.26 -10.07
C LEU A 45 14.32 -9.76 -10.00
N HIS A 46 15.58 -10.19 -10.09
CA HIS A 46 15.96 -11.60 -9.90
C HIS A 46 16.17 -11.98 -8.43
N SER A 47 16.26 -10.99 -7.53
CA SER A 47 16.37 -11.22 -6.10
C SER A 47 15.19 -12.05 -5.60
N GLN A 48 15.51 -13.10 -4.82
CA GLN A 48 14.53 -13.87 -4.07
C GLN A 48 14.17 -13.22 -2.72
N ILE A 49 14.79 -12.07 -2.42
CA ILE A 49 14.55 -11.30 -1.21
C ILE A 49 13.68 -10.09 -1.57
N MET A 50 12.52 -10.02 -0.93
CA MET A 50 11.60 -8.90 -1.00
C MET A 50 11.74 -8.01 0.23
N LEU A 51 11.50 -6.72 0.05
CA LEU A 51 11.43 -5.72 1.11
C LEU A 51 9.97 -5.30 1.29
N LEU A 52 9.47 -5.30 2.52
CA LEU A 52 8.22 -4.68 2.91
C LEU A 52 8.50 -3.32 3.55
N ASN A 53 8.03 -2.25 2.91
CA ASN A 53 8.26 -0.87 3.34
C ASN A 53 9.76 -0.59 3.61
N GLY A 54 10.64 -1.16 2.78
CA GLY A 54 12.10 -1.04 2.88
C GLY A 54 12.79 -2.06 3.78
N ASN A 55 12.06 -2.90 4.52
CA ASN A 55 12.64 -3.89 5.44
C ASN A 55 12.57 -5.29 4.86
N ILE A 56 13.61 -6.11 5.05
CA ILE A 56 13.64 -7.49 4.56
C ILE A 56 12.46 -8.28 5.13
N LEU A 57 11.63 -8.80 4.23
CA LEU A 57 10.55 -9.70 4.58
C LEU A 57 11.10 -11.13 4.59
N SER A 58 11.32 -11.68 5.77
CA SER A 58 11.86 -13.04 5.94
C SER A 58 11.16 -13.76 7.08
N VAL A 59 11.00 -15.07 6.92
CA VAL A 59 10.52 -15.96 7.98
C VAL A 59 11.63 -16.19 9.00
N ASN A 60 11.25 -16.49 10.24
CA ASN A 60 12.22 -16.90 11.24
C ASN A 60 12.73 -18.33 10.98
N SER A 61 13.65 -18.83 11.81
CA SER A 61 14.20 -20.18 11.68
C SER A 61 13.16 -21.32 11.82
N ALA A 62 12.01 -21.05 12.45
CA ALA A 62 10.89 -21.98 12.55
C ALA A 62 9.96 -21.93 11.33
N GLY A 63 10.15 -20.99 10.42
CA GLY A 63 9.28 -20.77 9.25
C GLY A 63 8.04 -19.94 9.55
N ASP A 64 7.96 -19.26 10.70
CA ASP A 64 6.82 -18.42 11.04
C ASP A 64 6.77 -17.19 10.12
N ILE A 65 5.55 -16.85 9.69
CA ILE A 65 5.30 -15.68 8.85
C ILE A 65 5.54 -14.42 9.70
N PRO A 66 6.41 -13.49 9.26
CA PRO A 66 6.66 -12.26 10.00
C PRO A 66 5.42 -11.35 9.98
N PRO A 67 5.28 -10.44 10.96
CA PRO A 67 4.22 -9.44 10.92
C PRO A 67 4.37 -8.54 9.68
N LEU A 68 3.29 -8.43 8.91
CA LEU A 68 3.20 -7.52 7.76
C LEU A 68 2.80 -6.13 8.25
N ASN A 69 3.79 -5.36 8.72
CA ASN A 69 3.57 -4.04 9.30
C ASN A 69 3.34 -2.99 8.21
N PRO A 70 2.12 -2.46 8.06
CA PRO A 70 1.84 -1.46 7.07
C PRO A 70 2.28 -0.07 7.50
N ILE A 71 2.29 0.84 6.54
CA ILE A 71 2.29 2.28 6.80
C ILE A 71 0.85 2.80 6.74
N TYR A 72 0.51 3.70 7.66
CA TYR A 72 -0.76 4.42 7.64
C TYR A 72 -0.53 5.83 7.10
N VAL A 73 -1.22 6.15 6.02
CA VAL A 73 -1.07 7.43 5.31
C VAL A 73 -2.44 8.10 5.22
N ASP A 74 -2.47 9.42 5.36
CA ASP A 74 -3.67 10.22 5.13
C ASP A 74 -4.29 9.91 3.75
N SER A 75 -5.59 9.58 3.72
CA SER A 75 -6.35 9.25 2.50
C SER A 75 -6.29 10.33 1.42
N SER A 76 -6.06 11.59 1.80
CA SER A 76 -5.90 12.71 0.85
C SER A 76 -4.58 12.68 0.08
N LYS A 77 -3.59 11.92 0.55
CA LYS A 77 -2.27 11.83 -0.10
C LYS A 77 -2.32 10.81 -1.23
N PRO A 78 -1.67 11.08 -2.38
CA PRO A 78 -1.60 10.12 -3.46
C PRO A 78 -0.83 8.86 -3.02
N ILE A 79 -1.13 7.74 -3.68
CA ILE A 79 -0.41 6.47 -3.56
C ILE A 79 0.81 6.57 -4.48
N THR A 80 2.00 6.60 -3.87
CA THR A 80 3.27 6.64 -4.59
C THR A 80 3.74 5.23 -4.91
N LEU A 81 4.07 4.98 -6.17
CA LEU A 81 4.64 3.73 -6.65
C LEU A 81 6.03 3.98 -7.20
N ASP A 82 7.04 3.45 -6.55
CA ASP A 82 8.42 3.50 -7.04
C ASP A 82 8.59 2.64 -8.30
N PRO A 83 9.67 2.84 -9.08
CA PRO A 83 9.98 1.97 -10.20
C PRO A 83 10.02 0.49 -9.79
N LEU A 84 9.50 -0.39 -10.65
CA LEU A 84 9.50 -1.85 -10.45
C LEU A 84 8.96 -2.29 -9.08
N SER A 85 7.86 -1.67 -8.63
CA SER A 85 7.28 -1.89 -7.30
C SER A 85 5.84 -2.37 -7.33
N ILE A 86 5.42 -2.95 -6.21
CA ILE A 86 4.05 -3.38 -5.96
C ILE A 86 3.56 -2.69 -4.70
N VAL A 87 2.34 -2.15 -4.71
CA VAL A 87 1.74 -1.52 -3.53
C VAL A 87 0.35 -2.09 -3.28
N PHE A 88 0.15 -2.65 -2.10
CA PHE A 88 -1.17 -3.00 -1.59
C PHE A 88 -1.73 -1.82 -0.81
N VAL A 89 -2.98 -1.44 -1.11
CA VAL A 89 -3.65 -0.34 -0.42
C VAL A 89 -5.00 -0.82 0.09
N GLN A 90 -5.21 -0.65 1.39
CA GLN A 90 -6.49 -0.89 2.04
C GLN A 90 -7.06 0.45 2.51
N ILE A 91 -8.18 0.83 1.91
CA ILE A 91 -8.93 2.03 2.24
C ILE A 91 -10.09 1.57 3.11
N GLN A 92 -10.18 2.11 4.33
CA GLN A 92 -11.33 1.88 5.19
C GLN A 92 -12.35 2.98 4.92
N ASP A 93 -13.22 2.75 3.94
CA ASP A 93 -14.36 3.63 3.69
C ASP A 93 -15.61 2.99 4.30
N THR A 94 -16.13 3.63 5.34
CA THR A 94 -17.33 3.18 6.05
C THR A 94 -18.62 3.35 5.25
N ALA A 95 -18.60 4.13 4.17
CA ALA A 95 -19.75 4.40 3.31
C ALA A 95 -19.91 3.38 2.16
N ILE A 96 -18.92 2.51 1.95
CA ILE A 96 -18.94 1.50 0.88
C ILE A 96 -19.57 0.20 1.43
N THR A 97 -20.91 0.10 1.36
CA THR A 97 -21.66 -1.11 1.69
C THR A 97 -21.70 -2.10 0.52
N ILE A 98 -20.54 -2.63 0.13
CA ILE A 98 -20.44 -3.72 -0.86
C ILE A 98 -19.39 -4.78 -0.51
N CYS A 99 -18.70 -4.65 0.63
CA CYS A 99 -17.87 -5.73 1.17
C CYS A 99 -18.68 -6.50 2.21
N SER A 100 -19.21 -7.66 1.82
CA SER A 100 -19.96 -8.62 2.66
C SER A 100 -19.05 -9.60 3.39
#